data_AF-A0A6C2YMR6-F1
#
_entry.id   AF-A0A6C2YMR6-F1
#
_cell.length_a   1.000
_cell.length_b   1.000
_cell.length_c   1.000
_cell.angle_alpha   90.00
_cell.angle_beta   90.00
_cell.angle_gamma   90.00
#
_symmetry.space_group_name_H-M   'P 1'
#
loop_
_entity.id
_entity.type
_entity.pdbx_description
1 polymer ?
#
loop_
_entity_poly.entity_id
_entity_poly.type
_entity_poly.pdbx_seq_one_letter_code
_entity_poly.pdbx_strand_id
1 'polypeptide(L)' 'MSSDHRASGAASHEPAIEYVEGVDYTVEYGCVVFTALGLLKRGYCCDNGCRNCPYSPTATPPKRDLPG' A
#
# COMPACT_ATOMS: atom_id res chain seq x y z
N MET A 1 -48.13 7.09 13.84
CA MET A 1 -46.94 6.77 14.65
C MET A 1 -45.81 6.54 13.67
N SER A 2 -44.88 7.49 13.67
CA SER A 2 -43.85 7.71 12.64
C SER A 2 -42.77 6.64 12.63
N SER A 3 -42.32 6.36 11.40
CA SER A 3 -40.93 6.19 11.01
C SER A 3 -40.13 5.05 11.65
N ASP A 4 -40.18 3.88 11.02
CA ASP A 4 -39.07 2.92 11.10
C ASP A 4 -38.18 3.03 9.86
N HIS A 5 -36.95 3.45 10.12
CA HIS A 5 -35.89 3.81 9.20
C HIS A 5 -35.37 2.57 8.45
N ARG A 6 -35.59 2.48 7.13
CA ARG A 6 -34.81 1.58 6.27
C ARG A 6 -33.40 2.13 6.11
N ALA A 7 -32.47 1.71 6.97
CA ALA A 7 -31.05 1.91 6.72
C ALA A 7 -30.55 0.79 5.79
N SER A 8 -30.42 1.10 4.50
CA SER A 8 -29.74 0.26 3.53
C SER A 8 -28.27 0.14 3.92
N GLY A 9 -27.89 -1.02 4.47
CA GLY A 9 -26.49 -1.36 4.71
C GLY A 9 -25.76 -1.54 3.39
N ALA A 10 -25.20 -0.45 2.86
CA ALA A 10 -24.18 -0.53 1.83
C ALA A 10 -22.91 -1.04 2.52
N ALA A 11 -22.59 -2.32 2.29
CA ALA A 11 -21.27 -2.84 2.59
C ALA A 11 -20.26 -1.97 1.85
N SER A 12 -19.51 -1.16 2.60
CA SER A 12 -18.36 -0.42 2.12
C SER A 12 -17.38 -1.44 1.56
N HIS A 13 -17.46 -1.72 0.26
CA HIS A 13 -16.41 -2.39 -0.47
C HIS A 13 -15.22 -1.44 -0.50
N GLU A 14 -14.44 -1.43 0.58
CA GLU A 14 -13.11 -0.87 0.54
C GLU A 14 -12.31 -1.68 -0.49
N PRO A 15 -11.58 -1.01 -1.40
CA PRO A 15 -10.78 -1.72 -2.38
C PRO A 15 -9.67 -2.46 -1.64
N ALA A 16 -9.70 -3.80 -1.70
CA ALA A 16 -8.58 -4.62 -1.25
C ALA A 16 -7.37 -4.29 -2.14
N ILE A 17 -6.30 -3.77 -1.54
CA ILE A 17 -5.07 -3.47 -2.29
C ILE A 17 -4.46 -4.79 -2.74
N GLU A 18 -4.44 -5.00 -4.06
CA GLU A 18 -3.79 -6.14 -4.69
C GLU A 18 -2.28 -5.91 -4.79
N TYR A 19 -1.52 -6.86 -4.25
CA TYR A 19 -0.07 -6.88 -4.31
C TYR A 19 0.41 -7.94 -5.29
N VAL A 20 1.41 -7.59 -6.09
CA VAL A 20 2.00 -8.45 -7.11
C VAL A 20 3.36 -8.95 -6.62
N GLU A 21 3.52 -10.27 -6.57
CA GLU A 21 4.80 -10.91 -6.23
C GLU A 21 5.89 -10.55 -7.25
N GLY A 22 7.11 -10.26 -6.76
CA GLY A 22 8.24 -9.79 -7.57
C GLY A 22 8.22 -8.28 -7.88
N VAL A 23 7.11 -7.59 -7.61
CA VAL A 23 6.98 -6.13 -7.81
C VAL A 23 6.76 -5.42 -6.48
N ASP A 24 5.70 -5.77 -5.76
CA ASP A 24 5.32 -5.14 -4.50
C ASP A 24 5.91 -5.83 -3.29
N TYR A 25 6.14 -7.14 -3.39
CA TYR A 25 6.80 -7.94 -2.37
C TYR A 25 7.55 -9.11 -2.98
N THR A 26 8.52 -9.63 -2.25
CA THR A 26 9.20 -10.90 -2.53
C THR A 26 9.04 -11.84 -1.34
N VAL A 27 9.19 -13.15 -1.56
CA VAL A 27 9.23 -14.13 -0.47
C VAL A 27 10.68 -14.56 -0.27
N GLU A 28 11.25 -14.19 0.86
CA GLU A 28 12.62 -14.56 1.23
C GLU A 28 12.58 -15.39 2.52
N TYR A 29 13.17 -16.59 2.49
CA TYR A 29 13.19 -17.50 3.65
C TYR A 29 11.80 -17.81 4.25
N GLY A 30 10.74 -17.78 3.42
CA GLY A 30 9.36 -17.97 3.86
C GLY A 30 8.71 -16.72 4.49
N CYS A 31 9.41 -15.59 4.51
CA CYS A 31 8.90 -14.30 4.97
C CYS A 31 8.57 -13.40 3.78
N VAL A 32 7.47 -12.66 3.87
CA VAL A 32 7.10 -11.63 2.89
C VAL A 32 7.92 -10.37 3.14
N VAL A 33 8.70 -9.94 2.15
CA VAL A 33 9.52 -8.73 2.18
C VAL A 33 8.93 -7.73 1.19
N PHE A 34 8.28 -6.68 1.69
CA PHE A 34 7.74 -5.63 0.82
C PHE A 34 8.85 -4.80 0.18
N THR A 35 8.69 -4.52 -1.11
CA THR A 35 9.52 -3.55 -1.84
C THR A 35 9.06 -2.13 -1.52
N ALA A 36 9.80 -1.14 -2.00
CA ALA A 36 9.39 0.26 -1.89
C ALA A 36 8.03 0.53 -2.56
N LEU A 37 7.70 -0.18 -3.65
CA LEU A 37 6.42 -0.05 -4.35
C LEU A 37 5.26 -0.60 -3.53
N GLY A 38 5.42 -1.77 -2.91
CA GLY A 38 4.40 -2.35 -2.04
C GLY A 38 4.13 -1.47 -0.81
N LEU A 39 5.19 -0.91 -0.21
CA LEU A 39 5.04 0.06 0.88
C LEU A 39 4.41 1.38 0.43
N LEU A 40 4.65 1.81 -0.81
CA LEU A 40 4.02 3.01 -1.37
C LEU A 40 2.52 2.79 -1.64
N LYS A 41 2.12 1.61 -2.14
CA LYS A 41 0.72 1.24 -2.37
C LYS A 41 -0.13 1.27 -1.10
N ARG A 42 0.47 0.97 0.06
CA ARG A 42 -0.18 1.10 1.38
C ARG A 42 -0.62 2.54 1.68
N GLY A 43 0.06 3.52 1.10
CA GLY A 43 -0.33 4.94 1.18
C GLY A 43 0.07 5.67 2.45
N TYR A 44 0.85 5.08 3.36
CA TYR A 44 1.36 5.77 4.54
C TYR A 44 2.71 5.24 5.07
N CYS A 45 3.48 6.13 5.71
CA CYS A 45 4.67 5.77 6.47
C CYS A 45 4.26 5.29 7.87
N CYS A 46 4.82 4.19 8.34
CA CYS A 46 4.60 3.68 9.69
C CYS A 46 5.70 4.09 10.69
N ASP A 47 6.69 4.87 10.26
CA ASP A 47 7.83 5.36 11.07
C ASP A 47 8.68 4.28 11.76
N ASN A 48 8.56 3.02 11.35
CA ASN A 48 9.35 1.90 11.87
C ASN A 48 10.76 1.77 11.26
N GLY A 49 11.20 2.73 10.43
CA GLY A 49 12.53 2.72 9.83
C GLY A 49 12.81 1.52 8.92
N CYS A 50 11.82 1.07 8.14
CA CYS A 50 11.97 -0.09 7.26
C CYS A 50 13.07 0.12 6.21
N ARG A 51 13.85 -0.93 5.91
CA ARG A 51 14.94 -0.89 4.91
C ARG A 51 14.49 -0.46 3.52
N ASN A 52 13.28 -0.86 3.12
CA ASN A 52 12.71 -0.56 1.80
C ASN A 52 11.75 0.65 1.84
N CYS A 53 11.79 1.47 2.90
CA CYS A 53 10.84 2.55 3.09
C CYS A 53 10.94 3.60 1.97
N PRO A 54 9.86 3.85 1.18
CA PRO A 54 9.88 4.85 0.12
C PRO A 54 9.92 6.29 0.65
N TYR A 55 9.57 6.49 1.93
CA TYR A 55 9.52 7.80 2.58
C TYR A 55 10.83 8.18 3.28
N SER A 56 11.81 7.26 3.35
CA SER A 56 13.11 7.56 3.96
C SER A 56 13.99 8.37 2.99
N PRO A 57 14.70 9.41 3.45
CA PRO A 57 15.57 10.24 2.59
C PRO A 57 16.75 9.47 1.98
N THR A 58 17.04 8.27 2.48
CA THR A 58 18.04 7.35 1.92
C THR A 58 17.53 6.53 0.73
N ALA A 59 16.22 6.43 0.56
CA ALA A 59 15.60 5.78 -0.58
C ALA A 59 15.40 6.83 -1.68
N THR A 60 16.46 7.17 -2.41
CA THR A 60 16.33 8.01 -3.61
C THR A 60 15.40 7.26 -4.58
N PRO A 61 14.18 7.75 -4.88
CA PRO A 61 13.36 7.11 -5.88
C PRO A 61 14.12 7.12 -7.23
N PRO A 62 13.96 6.10 -8.09
CA PRO A 62 14.54 6.18 -9.41
C PRO A 62 13.95 7.43 -10.08
N LYS A 63 14.82 8.38 -10.46
CA LYS A 63 14.43 9.43 -11.38
C LYS A 63 13.90 8.71 -12.61
N ARG A 64 12.58 8.64 -12.75
CA ARG A 64 12.01 8.31 -14.05
C ARG A 64 12.34 9.52 -14.88
N ASP A 65 13.46 9.46 -15.58
CA ASP A 65 13.80 10.39 -16.64
C ASP A 65 12.64 10.33 -17.64
N LEU A 66 11.63 11.16 -17.38
CA LEU A 66 10.54 11.43 -18.31
C LEU A 66 11.23 12.17 -19.46
N PRO A 67 11.26 11.63 -20.69
CA PRO A 67 11.78 12.38 -21.81
C PRO A 67 10.94 13.66 -21.97
N GLY A 68 11.65 14.78 -22.14
CA GLY A 68 11.11 16.14 -22.13
C GLY A 68 10.10 16.48 -23.22
#